data_AF-A0A0A0LNW7-F1
#
_entry.id   AF-A0A0A0LNW7-F1
#
_cell.length_a   1.000
_cell.length_b   1.000
_cell.length_c   1.000
_cell.angle_alpha   90.00
_cell.angle_beta   90.00
_cell.angle_gamma   90.00
#
_symmetry.space_group_name_H-M   'P 1'
#
loop_
_entity.id
_entity.type
_entity.pdbx_description
1 polymer ?
#
loop_
_entity_poly.entity_id
_entity_poly.type
_entity_poly.pdbx_seq_one_letter_code
_entity_poly.pdbx_strand_id
1 'polypeptide(L)'
;MITSRDVQDIISKLSSDKAKTREEGIKLLNTWLEGEKAIDFCKFIGQNTAKLKPEEIPSPETWPFITKLLIQCVSMEISSSKRRLPKLMFAKTLRGVVQKAEANKFSGE
;
A
#
# COMPACT_ATOMS: atom_id res chain seq x y z
N MET A 1 -1.50 -17.46 3.02
CA MET A 1 -1.97 -17.07 1.68
C MET A 1 -2.91 -15.88 1.78
N ILE A 2 -2.58 -14.82 1.05
CA ILE A 2 -3.39 -13.61 0.90
C ILE A 2 -4.51 -13.83 -0.13
N THR A 3 -5.64 -13.14 0.04
CA THR A 3 -6.74 -13.12 -0.92
C THR A 3 -7.05 -11.70 -1.42
N SER A 4 -7.78 -11.60 -2.54
CA SER A 4 -8.29 -10.31 -3.04
C SER A 4 -9.11 -9.57 -1.96
N ARG A 5 -9.91 -10.29 -1.15
CA ARG A 5 -10.69 -9.69 -0.06
C ARG A 5 -9.80 -9.00 0.98
N ASP A 6 -8.65 -9.59 1.31
CA ASP A 6 -7.70 -8.99 2.25
C ASP A 6 -7.13 -7.68 1.69
N VAL A 7 -6.81 -7.65 0.39
CA VAL A 7 -6.30 -6.45 -0.28
C VAL A 7 -7.38 -5.37 -0.38
N GLN A 8 -8.62 -5.74 -0.72
CA GLN A 8 -9.74 -4.80 -0.76
C GLN A 8 -10.03 -4.19 0.63
N ASP A 9 -9.86 -4.96 1.72
CA ASP A 9 -10.03 -4.41 3.06
C ASP A 9 -8.99 -3.32 3.38
N ILE A 10 -7.72 -3.56 3.01
CA ILE A 10 -6.65 -2.55 3.13
C ILE A 10 -7.00 -1.30 2.32
N ILE A 11 -7.38 -1.48 1.05
CA ILE A 11 -7.65 -0.37 0.12
C ILE A 11 -8.85 0.45 0.59
N SER A 12 -9.92 -0.20 1.05
CA SER A 12 -11.11 0.48 1.56
C SER A 12 -10.77 1.38 2.77
N LYS A 13 -9.91 0.90 3.67
CA LYS A 13 -9.48 1.67 4.85
C LYS A 13 -8.57 2.83 4.48
N LEU A 14 -7.59 2.60 3.61
CA LEU A 14 -6.66 3.63 3.14
C LEU A 14 -7.36 4.73 2.32
N SER A 15 -8.40 4.37 1.56
CA SER A 15 -9.18 5.32 0.76
C SER A 15 -10.18 6.14 1.57
N SER A 16 -10.33 5.88 2.87
CA SER A 16 -11.29 6.58 3.72
C SER A 16 -10.91 8.05 3.92
N ASP A 17 -11.91 8.91 3.94
CA ASP A 17 -11.85 10.31 4.36
C ASP A 17 -11.57 10.46 5.88
N LYS A 18 -11.89 9.44 6.68
CA LYS A 18 -11.68 9.43 8.14
C LYS A 18 -10.24 9.12 8.50
N ALA A 19 -9.58 10.05 9.19
CA ALA A 19 -8.18 9.92 9.61
C ALA A 19 -7.90 8.66 10.44
N LYS A 20 -8.81 8.29 11.36
CA LYS A 20 -8.69 7.09 12.18
C LYS A 20 -8.74 5.81 11.34
N THR A 21 -9.66 5.75 10.38
CA THR A 21 -9.81 4.60 9.48
C THR A 21 -8.59 4.43 8.57
N ARG A 22 -8.01 5.53 8.06
CA ARG A 22 -6.75 5.45 7.31
C ARG A 22 -5.61 4.93 8.17
N GLU A 23 -5.51 5.36 9.42
CA GLU A 23 -4.49 4.85 10.35
C GLU A 23 -4.65 3.34 10.59
N GLU A 24 -5.88 2.85 10.75
CA GLU A 24 -6.16 1.41 10.83
C GLU A 24 -5.75 0.68 9.55
N GLY A 25 -5.97 1.28 8.38
CA GLY A 25 -5.48 0.78 7.09
C GLY A 25 -3.95 0.68 7.02
N ILE A 26 -3.23 1.68 7.53
CA ILE A 26 -1.76 1.65 7.62
C ILE A 26 -1.28 0.52 8.53
N LYS A 27 -1.92 0.36 9.71
CA LYS A 27 -1.58 -0.73 10.64
C LYS A 27 -1.82 -2.09 10.00
N LEU A 28 -2.98 -2.28 9.38
CA LEU A 28 -3.33 -3.52 8.69
C LEU A 28 -2.33 -3.84 7.59
N LEU A 29 -2.00 -2.86 6.74
CA LEU A 29 -0.99 -3.05 5.70
C LEU A 29 0.37 -3.46 6.28
N ASN A 30 0.83 -2.83 7.36
CA ASN A 30 2.10 -3.23 7.98
C ASN A 30 2.10 -4.70 8.46
N THR A 31 0.98 -5.22 8.96
CA THR A 31 0.89 -6.65 9.32
C THR A 31 1.10 -7.60 8.13
N TRP A 32 0.82 -7.13 6.92
CA TRP A 32 1.07 -7.87 5.67
C TRP A 32 2.46 -7.63 5.09
N LEU A 33 3.16 -6.56 5.49
CA LEU A 33 4.50 -6.22 5.00
C LEU A 33 5.62 -6.76 5.91
N GLU A 34 5.27 -7.32 7.06
CA GLU A 34 6.17 -7.85 8.08
C GLU A 34 6.09 -9.39 8.18
N GLY A 35 7.20 -10.00 8.62
CA GLY A 35 7.29 -11.44 8.86
C GLY A 35 7.09 -12.30 7.61
N GLU A 36 6.71 -13.56 7.83
CA GLU A 36 6.56 -14.57 6.76
C GLU A 36 5.43 -14.21 5.77
N LYS A 37 4.37 -13.55 6.24
CA LYS A 37 3.24 -13.12 5.41
C LYS A 37 3.64 -12.13 4.32
N ALA A 38 4.74 -11.40 4.53
CA ALA A 38 5.25 -10.44 3.56
C ALA A 38 5.65 -11.08 2.24
N ILE A 39 6.14 -12.31 2.26
CA ILE A 39 6.56 -13.03 1.05
C ILE A 39 5.34 -13.31 0.16
N ASP A 40 4.29 -13.90 0.75
CA ASP A 40 3.02 -14.17 0.06
C ASP A 40 2.36 -12.90 -0.46
N PHE A 41 2.30 -11.84 0.38
CA PHE A 41 1.72 -10.55 0.00
C PHE A 41 2.46 -9.94 -1.20
N CYS A 42 3.80 -9.87 -1.12
CA CYS A 42 4.61 -9.24 -2.17
C CYS A 42 4.53 -10.03 -3.47
N LYS A 43 4.52 -11.36 -3.40
CA LYS A 43 4.33 -12.23 -4.57
C LYS A 43 2.98 -11.98 -5.23
N PHE A 44 1.90 -11.93 -4.46
CA PHE A 44 0.55 -11.69 -4.99
C PHE A 44 0.45 -10.33 -5.71
N ILE A 45 0.85 -9.25 -5.04
CA ILE A 45 0.81 -7.90 -5.63
C ILE A 45 1.77 -7.78 -6.82
N GLY A 46 2.95 -8.39 -6.74
CA GLY A 46 3.93 -8.41 -7.82
C GLY A 46 3.43 -9.13 -9.06
N GLN A 47 2.80 -10.29 -8.91
CA GLN A 47 2.18 -11.03 -10.02
C GLN A 47 1.05 -10.24 -10.68
N ASN A 48 0.22 -9.53 -9.90
CA ASN A 48 -0.81 -8.67 -10.46
C ASN A 48 -0.22 -7.44 -11.16
N THR A 49 0.87 -6.89 -10.62
CA THR A 49 1.58 -5.76 -11.23
C THR A 49 2.23 -6.14 -12.55
N ALA A 50 2.84 -7.33 -12.65
CA ALA A 50 3.49 -7.81 -13.87
C ALA A 50 2.52 -8.04 -15.05
N LYS A 51 1.23 -8.21 -14.76
CA LYS A 51 0.17 -8.34 -15.78
C LYS A 51 -0.27 -7.01 -16.39
N LEU A 52 0.11 -5.88 -15.77
CA LEU A 52 -0.29 -4.56 -16.26
C LEU A 52 0.42 -4.24 -17.58
N LYS A 53 -0.35 -3.75 -18.54
CA LYS A 53 0.23 -3.14 -19.74
C LYS A 53 0.70 -1.70 -19.43
N PRO A 54 1.73 -1.17 -20.11
CA PRO A 54 2.27 0.17 -19.83
C PRO A 54 1.23 1.31 -19.84
N GLU A 55 0.18 1.19 -20.66
CA GLU A 55 -0.87 2.20 -20.80
C GLU A 55 -2.14 1.89 -19.99
N GLU A 56 -2.14 0.80 -19.24
CA GLU A 56 -3.30 0.37 -18.45
C GLU A 56 -3.41 1.14 -17.14
N ILE A 57 -4.64 1.49 -16.75
CA ILE A 57 -4.90 2.06 -15.43
C ILE A 57 -4.60 0.97 -14.38
N PRO A 58 -3.68 1.21 -13.43
CA PRO A 58 -3.33 0.19 -12.44
C PRO A 58 -4.55 -0.25 -11.63
N SER A 59 -4.81 -1.56 -11.62
CA SER A 59 -5.87 -2.14 -10.80
C SER A 59 -5.53 -2.02 -9.31
N PRO A 60 -6.53 -2.07 -8.40
CA PRO A 60 -6.31 -1.82 -6.98
C PRO A 60 -5.23 -2.71 -6.33
N GLU A 61 -5.05 -3.93 -6.83
CA GLU A 61 -4.18 -4.95 -6.25
C GLU A 61 -2.77 -4.95 -6.85
N THR A 62 -2.24 -3.76 -7.14
CA THR A 62 -0.94 -3.56 -7.80
C THR A 62 -0.06 -2.58 -7.05
N TRP A 63 1.26 -2.70 -7.19
CA TRP A 63 2.21 -1.80 -6.55
C TRP A 63 2.00 -0.33 -6.91
N PRO A 64 1.78 0.05 -8.19
CA PRO A 64 1.54 1.45 -8.54
C PRO A 64 0.29 2.02 -7.87
N PHE A 65 -0.80 1.25 -7.80
CA PHE A 65 -2.04 1.71 -7.15
C PHE A 65 -1.86 1.89 -5.64
N ILE A 66 -1.30 0.88 -4.95
CA ILE A 66 -1.07 0.96 -3.49
C ILE A 66 -0.11 2.11 -3.15
N THR A 67 0.94 2.30 -3.96
CA THR A 67 1.90 3.40 -3.77
C THR A 67 1.21 4.76 -3.94
N LYS A 68 0.40 4.94 -4.99
CA LYS A 68 -0.38 6.16 -5.22
C LYS A 68 -1.31 6.45 -4.04
N LEU A 69 -2.02 5.43 -3.54
CA LEU A 69 -2.94 5.56 -2.42
C LEU A 69 -2.22 5.96 -1.12
N LEU A 70 -1.04 5.41 -0.88
CA LEU A 70 -0.21 5.78 0.27
C LEU A 70 0.34 7.20 0.17
N ILE A 71 0.75 7.66 -1.02
CA ILE A 71 1.14 9.05 -1.25
C ILE A 71 -0.01 9.98 -0.86
N GLN A 72 -1.24 9.68 -1.29
CA GLN A 72 -2.42 10.46 -0.93
C GLN A 72 -2.66 10.45 0.60
N CYS A 73 -2.55 9.29 1.25
CA CYS A 73 -2.66 9.17 2.70
C CYS A 73 -1.63 10.04 3.44
N VAL A 74 -0.38 10.03 3.00
CA VAL A 74 0.71 10.86 3.54
C VAL A 74 0.40 12.35 3.34
N SER A 75 -0.01 12.75 2.13
CA SER A 75 -0.38 14.14 1.84
C SER A 75 -1.53 14.63 2.72
N MET A 76 -2.54 13.79 2.96
CA MET A 76 -3.67 14.11 3.85
C MET A 76 -3.23 14.21 5.32
N GLU A 77 -2.36 13.32 5.80
CA GLU A 77 -1.83 13.37 7.17
C GLU A 77 -0.99 14.63 7.39
N ILE A 78 -0.16 15.02 6.42
CA ILE A 78 0.62 16.27 6.48
C ILE A 78 -0.33 17.48 6.51
N SER A 79 -1.32 17.51 5.62
CA SER A 79 -2.23 18.65 5.48
C SER A 79 -3.17 18.84 6.67
N SER A 80 -3.56 17.73 7.33
CA SER A 80 -4.45 17.75 8.50
C SER A 80 -3.72 17.98 9.83
N SER A 81 -2.42 17.76 9.88
CA SER A 81 -1.58 17.92 11.06
C SER A 81 -1.09 19.37 11.27
N LYS A 82 -1.90 20.39 10.99
CA LYS A 82 -1.49 21.80 11.20
C LYS A 82 -1.17 22.16 12.66
N ARG A 83 -1.75 21.43 13.61
CA ARG A 83 -1.63 21.67 15.07
C ARG A 83 -0.87 20.57 15.82
N ARG A 84 -0.38 19.55 15.12
CA ARG A 84 0.31 18.38 15.68
C ARG A 84 1.39 17.91 14.72
N LEU A 85 2.34 17.11 15.17
CA LEU A 85 3.28 16.49 14.22
C LEU A 85 2.57 15.39 13.40
N PRO A 86 2.83 15.27 12.09
CA PRO A 86 2.39 14.14 11.29
C PRO A 86 2.85 12.81 11.87
N LYS A 87 1.99 11.80 11.84
CA LYS A 87 2.35 10.46 12.34
C LYS A 87 3.39 9.80 11.44
N LEU A 88 4.57 9.52 12.00
CA LEU A 88 5.72 8.94 11.30
C LEU A 88 5.42 7.61 10.59
N MET A 89 4.46 6.83 11.09
CA MET A 89 4.09 5.53 10.51
C MET A 89 3.66 5.64 9.04
N PHE A 90 3.01 6.73 8.62
CA PHE A 90 2.58 6.90 7.22
C PHE A 90 3.80 6.95 6.29
N ALA A 91 4.81 7.76 6.64
CA ALA A 91 6.04 7.87 5.85
C ALA A 91 6.86 6.57 5.87
N LYS A 92 6.95 5.90 7.03
CA LYS A 92 7.64 4.60 7.15
C LYS A 92 6.98 3.53 6.27
N THR A 93 5.65 3.43 6.29
CA THR A 93 4.90 2.48 5.46
C THR A 93 5.07 2.78 3.98
N LEU A 94 4.97 4.04 3.56
CA LEU A 94 5.23 4.43 2.16
C LEU A 94 6.63 4.00 1.71
N ARG A 95 7.67 4.29 2.50
CA ARG A 95 9.04 3.86 2.20
C ARG A 95 9.14 2.33 2.07
N GLY A 96 8.55 1.60 3.01
CA GLY A 96 8.57 0.12 3.00
C GLY A 96 7.88 -0.47 1.78
N VAL A 97 6.75 0.10 1.35
CA VAL A 97 6.06 -0.31 0.12
C VAL A 97 6.91 -0.05 -1.11
N VAL A 98 7.50 1.14 -1.25
CA VAL A 98 8.37 1.46 -2.40
C VAL A 98 9.57 0.52 -2.47
N GLN A 99 10.21 0.24 -1.33
CA GLN A 99 11.34 -0.70 -1.27
C GLN A 99 10.94 -2.11 -1.69
N LYS A 100 9.76 -2.59 -1.28
CA LYS A 100 9.26 -3.92 -1.66
C LYS A 100 8.83 -3.97 -3.12
N ALA A 101 8.21 -2.92 -3.64
CA ALA A 101 7.85 -2.81 -5.05
C ALA A 101 9.10 -2.84 -5.96
N GLU A 102 10.17 -2.14 -5.55
CA GLU A 102 11.47 -2.17 -6.23
C GLU A 102 12.12 -3.57 -6.16
N ALA A 103 12.15 -4.20 -4.98
CA ALA A 103 12.78 -5.50 -4.79
C ALA A 103 12.03 -6.66 -5.47
N ASN A 104 10.71 -6.53 -5.64
CA ASN A 104 9.85 -7.54 -6.29
C ASN A 104 9.47 -7.13 -7.71
N LYS A 105 10.37 -6.44 -8.42
CA LYS A 105 10.28 -6.32 -9.88
C LYS A 105 10.40 -7.72 -10.46
N PHE A 106 9.26 -8.40 -10.61
CA PHE A 106 9.17 -9.59 -11.42
C PHE A 106 9.55 -9.17 -12.84
N SER A 107 10.71 -9.61 -13.33
CA SER A 107 10.95 -9.67 -14.76
C SER A 107 9.86 -10.60 -15.29
N GLY A 108 8.85 -10.04 -15.93
CA GLY A 108 7.90 -10.84 -16.69
C GLY A 108 8.71 -11.59 -17.74
N GLU A 109 9.01 -12.86 -17.47
CA GLU A 109 9.35 -13.83 -18.51
C GLU A 109 8.08 -14.18 -19.28
#